data_AF-A0A536W0E0-F1
#
_entry.id   AF-A0A536W0E0-F1
#
_cell.length_a   1.000
_cell.length_b   1.000
_cell.length_c   1.000
_cell.angle_alpha   90.00
_cell.angle_beta   90.00
_cell.angle_gamma   90.00
#
_symmetry.space_group_name_H-M   'P 1'
#
loop_
_entity.id
_entity.type
_entity.pdbx_description
1 polymer ?
#
loop_
_entity_poly.entity_id
_entity_poly.type
_entity_poly.pdbx_seq_one_letter_code
_entity_poly.pdbx_strand_id
1 'polypeptide(L)' 'MSARTKPPFRADHVGSFLRPAALLDARERNRKGEISRAQLREVEDVSIRDIVR' A
#
# COMPACT_ATOMS: atom_id res chain seq x y z
N MET A 1 18.96 -30.70 17.42
CA MET A 1 17.85 -30.15 16.61
C MET A 1 18.01 -28.64 16.57
N SER A 2 18.03 -28.02 15.39
CA SER A 2 18.06 -26.55 15.28
C SER A 2 16.71 -25.98 15.74
N ALA A 3 16.72 -24.96 16.58
CA ALA A 3 15.50 -24.25 16.96
C ALA A 3 14.88 -23.57 15.73
N ARG A 4 13.56 -23.68 15.55
CA ARG A 4 12.84 -23.06 14.42
C ARG A 4 12.53 -21.60 14.75
N THR A 5 12.84 -20.69 13.84
CA THR A 5 12.56 -19.24 13.99
C THR A 5 11.15 -18.84 13.56
N LYS A 6 10.37 -19.77 13.00
CA LYS A 6 8.97 -19.56 12.57
C LYS A 6 8.03 -20.52 13.31
N PRO A 7 6.87 -20.05 13.81
CA PRO A 7 5.88 -20.91 14.46
C PRO A 7 5.25 -21.92 13.46
N PRO A 8 4.61 -23.01 13.96
CA PRO A 8 4.03 -24.05 13.10
C PRO A 8 2.79 -23.59 12.30
N PHE A 9 2.25 -22.41 12.61
CA PHE A 9 1.04 -21.87 12.02
C PHE A 9 1.36 -20.66 11.13
N ARG A 10 0.56 -20.44 10.09
CA ARG A 10 0.64 -19.24 9.24
C ARG A 10 -0.27 -18.15 9.78
N ALA A 11 0.24 -16.92 9.80
CA ALA A 11 -0.56 -15.71 10.02
C ALA A 11 -0.50 -14.90 8.73
N ASP A 12 -1.58 -14.96 7.95
CA ASP A 12 -1.70 -14.28 6.67
C ASP A 12 -2.68 -13.10 6.78
N HIS A 13 -2.44 -12.03 6.02
CA HIS A 13 -3.37 -10.91 5.87
C HIS A 13 -4.21 -11.09 4.61
N VAL A 14 -5.52 -10.86 4.73
CA VAL A 14 -6.42 -10.93 3.59
C VAL A 14 -6.54 -9.56 2.92
N GLY A 15 -5.97 -9.43 1.72
CA GLY A 15 -6.32 -8.38 0.77
C GLY A 15 -6.00 -6.95 1.23
N SER A 16 -7.05 -6.11 1.30
CA SER A 16 -6.90 -4.66 1.34
C SER A 16 -6.49 -4.13 2.72
N PHE A 17 -5.56 -3.17 2.72
CA PHE A 17 -5.28 -2.31 3.87
C PHE A 17 -6.12 -1.03 3.83
N LEU A 18 -6.07 -0.27 4.93
CA LEU A 18 -6.63 1.08 4.97
C LEU A 18 -5.94 1.96 3.93
N ARG A 19 -6.74 2.72 3.17
CA ARG A 19 -6.21 3.66 2.18
C ARG A 19 -5.76 4.93 2.88
N PRO A 20 -4.50 5.36 2.73
CA PRO A 20 -4.04 6.63 3.28
C PRO A 20 -4.81 7.81 2.69
N ALA A 21 -4.98 8.88 3.48
CA ALA A 21 -5.66 10.10 3.04
C ALA A 21 -5.02 10.68 1.76
N ALA A 22 -3.69 10.72 1.70
CA ALA A 22 -2.95 11.19 0.53
C ALA A 22 -3.28 10.40 -0.75
N LEU A 23 -3.50 9.08 -0.65
CA LEU A 23 -3.89 8.25 -1.79
C LEU A 23 -5.33 8.54 -2.24
N LEU A 24 -6.24 8.79 -1.30
CA LEU A 24 -7.63 9.16 -1.62
C LEU A 24 -7.68 10.51 -2.32
N ASP A 25 -6.94 11.50 -1.82
CA ASP A 25 -6.87 12.84 -2.41
C ASP A 25 -6.24 12.79 -3.81
N ALA A 26 -5.14 12.06 -3.99
CA ALA A 26 -4.51 11.92 -5.30
C ALA A 26 -5.45 11.29 -6.34
N ARG A 27 -6.25 10.29 -5.94
CA ARG A 27 -7.26 9.69 -6.83
C ARG A 27 -8.35 10.67 -7.21
N GLU A 28 -8.81 11.48 -6.27
CA GLU A 28 -9.79 12.53 -6.53
C GLU A 28 -9.25 13.56 -7.53
N ARG A 29 -8.03 14.04 -7.29
CA ARG A 29 -7.36 15.01 -8.17
C ARG A 29 -7.11 14.45 -9.56
N ASN A 30 -6.74 13.17 -9.67
CA ASN A 30 -6.58 12.52 -10.96
C ASN A 30 -7.90 12.40 -11.71
N ARG A 31 -8.99 12.04 -11.01
CA ARG A 31 -10.34 11.99 -11.60
C ARG A 31 -10.80 13.35 -12.13
N LYS A 32 -10.41 14.43 -11.46
CA LYS A 32 -10.66 15.82 -11.89
C LYS A 32 -9.71 16.31 -13.00
N GLY A 33 -8.70 15.53 -13.37
CA GLY A 33 -7.68 15.92 -14.35
C GLY A 33 -6.63 16.90 -13.82
N GLU A 34 -6.58 17.12 -12.51
CA GLU A 34 -5.64 18.06 -11.86
C GLU A 34 -4.22 17.50 -11.74
N ILE A 35 -4.10 16.17 -11.73
CA ILE A 35 -2.80 15.47 -11.80
C ILE A 35 -2.84 14.41 -12.88
N SER A 36 -1.69 14.21 -13.51
CA SER A 36 -1.49 13.14 -14.48
C SER A 36 -1.55 11.76 -13.82
N ARG A 37 -1.75 10.73 -14.65
CA ARG A 37 -1.70 9.33 -14.20
C ARG A 37 -0.34 8.95 -13.62
N ALA A 38 0.75 9.54 -14.13
CA ALA A 38 2.10 9.32 -13.62
C ALA A 38 2.27 9.87 -12.20
N GLN A 39 1.75 11.07 -11.94
CA GLN A 39 1.75 11.67 -10.60
C GLN A 39 0.89 10.88 -9.60
N LEU A 40 -0.26 10.36 -10.03
CA LEU A 40 -1.04 9.44 -9.18
C LEU A 40 -0.22 8.18 -8.84
N ARG A 41 0.49 7.63 -9.83
CA ARG A 41 1.30 6.43 -9.63
C ARG A 41 2.42 6.63 -8.60
N GLU A 42 3.05 7.79 -8.58
CA GLU A 42 4.07 8.11 -7.58
C GLU A 42 3.50 8.06 -6.14
N VAL A 43 2.31 8.62 -5.93
CA VAL A 43 1.62 8.58 -4.62
C VAL A 43 1.22 7.14 -4.24
N GLU A 44 0.79 6.34 -5.21
CA GLU A 44 0.51 4.91 -5.00
C GLU A 44 1.78 4.15 -4.58
N ASP A 45 2.91 4.38 -5.26
CA ASP A 45 4.17 3.71 -4.96
C ASP A 45 4.70 4.10 -3.57
N VAL A 46 4.55 5.37 -3.16
CA VAL A 46 4.87 5.81 -1.78
C VAL A 46 3.99 5.07 -0.77
N SER A 47 2.68 5.03 -0.99
CA SER A 47 1.73 4.36 -0.08
C SER A 47 2.01 2.86 0.06
N ILE A 48 2.47 2.20 -1.01
CA ILE A 48 2.86 0.78 -1.00
C ILE A 48 4.17 0.59 -0.23
N ARG A 49 5.17 1.45 -0.42
CA ARG A 49 6.43 1.34 0.32
C ARG A 49 6.23 1.50 1.82
N ASP A 50 5.30 2.38 2.23
CA ASP A 50 5.02 2.62 3.64
C ASP A 50 4.46 1.38 4.35
N ILE A 51 3.68 0.53 3.67
CA ILE A 51 3.10 -0.68 4.29
C ILE A 51 4.03 -1.91 4.25
N VAL A 52 4.99 -1.93 3.32
CA VAL A 52 5.93 -3.06 3.16
C VAL A 52 7.13 -2.97 4.10
N ARG A 53 7.31 -1.83 4.79
CA ARG A 53 8.46 -1.57 5.66
C ARG A 53 8.60 -2.53 6.84
#